data_AF-A0A2I2MA76-F1
#
_entry.id   AF-A0A2I2MA76-F1
#
_cell.length_a   1.000
_cell.length_b   1.000
_cell.length_c   1.000
_cell.angle_alpha   90.00
_cell.angle_beta   90.00
_cell.angle_gamma   90.00
#
_symmetry.space_group_name_H-M   'P 1'
#
loop_
_entity.id
_entity.type
_entity.pdbx_description
1 polymer ?
#
loop_
_entity_poly.entity_id
_entity_poly.type
_entity_poly.pdbx_seq_one_letter_code
_entity_poly.pdbx_strand_id
1 'polypeptide(L)' 'MFVFQQVSSEVPISTVEKMQSLPQAAKDVFKLRFIMEPKKNTIKYSNQLAIVYPDNSIYGWVASPSDVLANDWIVLG' A
#
# COMPACT_ATOMS: atom_id res chain seq x y z
N MET A 1 -13.22 -1.59 -13.35
CA MET A 1 -12.56 -1.23 -12.07
C MET A 1 -12.80 -2.37 -11.10
N PHE A 2 -11.84 -2.71 -10.24
CA PHE A 2 -12.05 -3.71 -9.20
C PHE A 2 -11.33 -3.31 -7.91
N VAL A 3 -11.80 -3.84 -6.79
CA VAL A 3 -11.19 -3.65 -5.47
C VAL A 3 -10.60 -4.96 -5.00
N PHE A 4 -9.43 -4.91 -4.37
CA PHE A 4 -8.84 -6.07 -3.71
C PHE A 4 -8.19 -5.68 -2.38
N GLN A 5 -8.09 -6.64 -1.47
CA GLN A 5 -7.29 -6.49 -0.27
C GLN A 5 -5.82 -6.76 -0.61
N GLN A 6 -4.97 -5.77 -0.36
CA GLN A 6 -3.54 -5.96 -0.54
C GLN A 6 -3.01 -6.97 0.48
N VAL A 7 -2.27 -7.97 -0.02
CA VAL A 7 -1.60 -8.95 0.83
C VAL A 7 -0.60 -8.21 1.71
N SER A 8 -0.60 -8.51 3.02
CA SER A 8 0.35 -7.89 3.92
C SER A 8 1.77 -8.21 3.48
N SER A 9 2.60 -7.17 3.40
CA SER A 9 3.95 -7.29 2.87
C SER A 9 4.93 -6.51 3.73
N GLU A 10 6.11 -7.09 3.89
CA GLU A 10 7.26 -6.43 4.49
C GLU A 10 8.25 -6.10 3.38
N VAL A 11 8.65 -4.84 3.30
CA VAL A 11 9.58 -4.34 2.28
C VAL A 11 10.90 -4.00 2.97
N PRO A 12 12.00 -4.70 2.64
CA PRO A 12 13.30 -4.45 3.26
C PRO A 12 13.87 -3.10 2.81
N ILE A 13 14.71 -2.48 3.65
CA ILE A 13 15.34 -1.19 3.37
C ILE A 13 16.04 -1.14 2.00
N SER A 14 16.69 -2.23 1.57
CA SER A 14 17.36 -2.31 0.27
C SER A 14 16.41 -2.11 -0.92
N THR A 15 15.13 -2.44 -0.75
CA THR A 15 14.07 -2.17 -1.71
C THR A 15 13.53 -0.76 -1.55
N VAL A 16 13.33 -0.28 -0.32
CA VAL A 16 12.80 1.07 -0.01
C VAL A 16 13.64 2.17 -0.67
N GLU A 17 14.97 2.04 -0.67
CA GLU A 17 15.86 3.02 -1.32
C GLU A 17 15.59 3.15 -2.83
N LYS A 18 15.22 2.05 -3.47
CA LYS A 18 14.96 1.94 -4.91
C LYS A 18 13.52 2.30 -5.30
N MET A 19 12.61 2.49 -4.34
CA MET A 19 11.22 2.81 -4.62
C MET A 19 11.11 4.19 -5.27
N GLN A 20 10.58 4.26 -6.49
CA GLN A 20 10.28 5.53 -7.17
C GLN A 20 9.01 6.19 -6.63
N SER A 21 8.14 5.41 -6.00
CA SER A 21 6.88 5.87 -5.40
C SER A 21 7.05 6.64 -4.09
N LEU A 22 8.24 6.66 -3.49
CA LEU A 22 8.51 7.35 -2.23
C LEU A 22 9.33 8.63 -2.46
N PRO A 23 8.89 9.79 -1.93
CA PRO A 23 9.71 10.99 -1.89
C PRO A 23 11.02 10.75 -1.12
N GLN A 24 12.08 11.45 -1.51
CA GLN A 24 13.39 11.30 -0.87
C GLN A 24 13.33 11.54 0.64
N ALA A 25 12.59 12.56 1.09
CA ALA A 25 12.41 12.86 2.50
C ALA A 25 11.81 11.68 3.30
N ALA A 26 10.88 10.91 2.72
CA ALA A 26 10.33 9.73 3.38
C ALA A 26 11.38 8.62 3.51
N LYS A 27 12.19 8.41 2.46
CA LYS A 27 13.31 7.45 2.47
C LYS A 27 14.30 7.80 3.58
N ASP A 28 14.64 9.08 3.72
CA ASP A 28 15.60 9.54 4.72
C ASP A 28 15.09 9.29 6.16
N VAL A 29 13.80 9.52 6.41
CA VAL A 29 13.17 9.18 7.69
C VAL A 29 13.23 7.68 7.97
N PHE A 30 12.97 6.82 6.99
CA PHE A 30 13.09 5.37 7.17
C PHE A 30 14.54 4.96 7.48
N LYS A 31 15.52 5.52 6.77
CA LYS A 31 16.95 5.28 7.06
C LYS A 31 17.31 5.65 8.49
N LEU A 32 16.89 6.82 8.97
CA LEU A 32 17.14 7.26 10.35
C LEU A 32 16.53 6.29 11.36
N ARG A 33 15.27 5.87 11.14
CA ARG A 33 14.60 4.89 12.01
C ARG A 33 15.35 3.56 12.08
N PHE A 34 15.90 3.11 10.96
CA PHE A 34 16.66 1.86 10.89
C PHE A 34 18.03 1.94 11.56
N ILE A 35 18.67 3.11 11.55
CA ILE A 35 19.90 3.36 12.32
C ILE A 35 19.60 3.30 13.82
N MET A 36 18.49 3.89 14.25
CA MET A 36 18.08 3.92 15.67
C MET A 36 17.61 2.56 16.17
N GLU A 37 16.92 1.78 15.34
CA GLU A 37 16.42 0.44 15.67
C GLU A 37 16.78 -0.59 14.59
N PRO A 38 18.02 -1.12 14.59
CA PRO A 38 18.50 -2.03 13.54
C PRO A 38 17.67 -3.32 13.38
N LYS A 39 16.94 -3.72 14.43
CA LYS A 39 16.04 -4.88 14.41
C LYS A 39 14.76 -4.64 13.58
N LYS A 40 14.39 -3.38 13.33
CA LYS A 40 13.30 -3.02 12.42
C LYS A 40 13.94 -2.60 11.10
N ASN A 41 14.23 -3.54 10.19
CA ASN A 41 14.88 -3.24 8.90
C ASN A 41 13.93 -3.33 7.69
N THR A 42 12.63 -3.35 7.97
CA THR A 42 11.55 -3.46 6.98
C THR A 42 10.48 -2.40 7.25
N ILE A 43 9.85 -1.87 6.20
CA ILE A 43 8.56 -1.20 6.30
C ILE A 43 7.44 -2.22 6.06
N LYS A 44 6.27 -2.00 6.67
CA LYS A 44 5.13 -2.92 6.54
C LYS A 44 3.97 -2.23 5.83
N TYR A 45 3.37 -2.92 4.88
CA TYR A 45 2.06 -2.59 4.33
C TYR A 45 1.06 -3.62 4.87
N SER A 46 0.02 -3.14 5.54
CA SER A 46 -0.99 -3.99 6.16
C SER A 46 -2.37 -3.37 6.00
N ASN A 47 -3.38 -4.22 5.79
CA ASN A 47 -4.80 -3.86 5.84
C ASN A 47 -5.19 -2.71 4.89
N GLN A 48 -4.58 -2.66 3.71
CA GLN A 48 -4.92 -1.68 2.69
C GLN A 48 -5.87 -2.32 1.67
N LEU A 49 -7.02 -1.70 1.43
CA LEU A 49 -7.82 -1.97 0.25
C LEU A 49 -7.34 -1.07 -0.87
N ALA A 50 -7.24 -1.64 -2.07
CA ALA A 50 -6.80 -0.94 -3.26
C ALA A 50 -7.85 -1.06 -4.36
N ILE A 51 -8.02 0.01 -5.11
CA ILE A 51 -8.89 0.08 -6.28
C ILE A 51 -8.05 0.24 -7.54
N VAL A 52 -8.36 -0.58 -8.55
CA VAL A 52 -7.66 -0.62 -9.84
C VAL A 52 -8.59 -0.11 -10.93
N TYR A 53 -8.18 0.99 -11.58
CA TYR A 53 -8.91 1.60 -12.67
C TYR A 53 -8.61 0.90 -14.02
N PRO A 54 -9.44 1.10 -15.06
CA PRO A 54 -9.24 0.46 -16.37
C PRO A 54 -7.90 0.77 -17.06
N ASP A 55 -7.26 1.89 -16.71
CA ASP A 55 -5.93 2.30 -17.16
C ASP A 55 -4.78 1.66 -16.36
N ASN A 56 -5.11 0.77 -15.41
CA ASN A 56 -4.21 0.14 -14.44
C ASN A 56 -3.62 1.08 -13.39
N SER A 57 -4.19 2.28 -13.22
CA SER A 57 -3.86 3.13 -12.08
C SER A 57 -4.41 2.51 -10.79
N ILE A 58 -3.59 2.51 -9.73
CA ILE A 58 -3.92 1.91 -8.43
C ILE A 58 -3.97 2.99 -7.36
N TYR A 59 -5.07 3.03 -6.61
CA TYR A 59 -5.27 3.96 -5.50
C TYR A 59 -5.67 3.22 -4.23
N GLY A 60 -5.44 3.85 -3.07
CA GLY A 60 -6.05 3.40 -1.83
C GLY A 60 -7.56 3.57 -1.91
N TRP A 61 -8.30 2.56 -1.44
CA TRP A 61 -9.75 2.58 -1.43
C TRP A 61 -10.28 2.60 0.00
N VAL A 62 -11.26 3.45 0.22
CA VAL A 62 -12.05 3.51 1.44
C VAL A 62 -13.51 3.48 0.99
N ALA A 63 -14.25 2.48 1.46
CA ALA A 63 -15.64 2.32 1.08
C ALA A 63 -16.48 3.49 1.61
N SER A 64 -17.18 4.19 0.71
CA SER A 64 -18.23 5.12 1.08
C SER A 64 -19.54 4.37 1.38
N PRO A 65 -20.52 5.00 2.07
CA PRO A 65 -21.84 4.39 2.25
C PRO A 65 -22.49 3.98 0.92
N SER A 66 -22.31 4.77 -0.14
CA SER A 66 -22.82 4.44 -1.47
C SER A 66 -22.16 3.20 -2.05
N ASP A 67 -20.84 3.05 -1.86
CA ASP A 67 -20.13 1.85 -2.29
C ASP A 67 -20.66 0.61 -1.57
N VAL A 68 -20.84 0.70 -0.24
CA VAL A 68 -21.31 -0.42 0.58
C VAL A 68 -22.75 -0.83 0.24
N LEU A 69 -23.59 0.13 -0.16
CA LEU A 69 -25.00 -0.09 -0.47
C LEU A 69 -25.28 -0.38 -1.95
N ALA A 70 -24.24 -0.43 -2.78
CA ALA A 70 -24.39 -0.76 -4.19
C ALA A 70 -24.79 -2.24 -4.36
N ASN A 71 -25.65 -2.54 -5.35
CA ASN A 71 -26.19 -3.89 -5.58
C ASN A 71 -25.59 -4.56 -6.82
N ASP A 72 -24.59 -3.94 -7.44
CA ASP A 72 -23.92 -4.37 -8.67
C ASP A 72 -22.51 -4.95 -8.42
N TRP A 73 -22.12 -5.12 -7.15
CA TRP A 73 -20.89 -5.80 -6.81
C TRP A 73 -20.89 -7.25 -7.28
N ILE A 74 -19.78 -7.64 -7.91
CA ILE A 74 -19.48 -9.02 -8.25
C ILE A 74 -18.25 -9.44 -7.45
N VAL A 75 -18.38 -10.48 -6.64
CA VAL A 75 -17.26 -11.05 -5.90
C VAL A 75 -16.49 -11.97 -6.82
N LEU A 76 -15.19 -11.70 -6.99
CA LEU A 76 -14.25 -12.55 -7.70
C LEU A 76 -13.53 -13.44 -6.67
N GLY A 77 -13.61 -14.75 -6.86
CA GLY A 77 -13.01 -15.77 -5.98
C GLY A 77 -11.89 -16.56 -6.67
#